data_AF-A0AAE0H336-F1
#
_entry.id   AF-A0AAE0H336-F1
#
_cell.length_a   1.000
_cell.length_b   1.000
_cell.length_c   1.000
_cell.angle_alpha   90.00
_cell.angle_beta   90.00
_cell.angle_gamma   90.00
#
_symmetry.space_group_name_H-M   'P 1'
#
loop_
_entity.id
_entity.type
_entity.pdbx_description
1 polymer ?
#
loop_
_entity_poly.entity_id
_entity_poly.type
_entity_poly.pdbx_seq_one_letter_code
_entity_poly.pdbx_strand_id
1 'polypeptide(L)'
;MRSSDGPLQDLLVRRATFASELRGRFVVTSIQDDTQVSTSDSESSDKYSADANSPVSDSELSKVLQCPICLDTISAPVLVPCCKNSFCAGCIKKWHDGQVERSKTCPLCQKSFGTIDSPRFTNNLTLEQVVEAKRQYHSEEKARTSQMQQDLHIKDQELHALDQEIHALDQELHAKDQEIAALQRKIEAVLKDASSASGSRDALKDVHDTRVNPSVP
;
A
#
# COMPACT_ATOMS: atom_id res chain seq x y z
N MET A 1 -11.38 -14.22 42.79
CA MET A 1 -10.60 -15.04 41.83
C MET A 1 -10.75 -14.39 40.46
N ARG A 2 -9.65 -14.31 39.72
CA ARG A 2 -9.35 -13.30 38.69
C ARG A 2 -10.15 -13.51 37.40
N SER A 3 -10.69 -12.40 36.90
CA SER A 3 -11.40 -12.27 35.63
C SER A 3 -10.47 -12.46 34.43
N SER A 4 -10.91 -13.29 33.51
CA SER A 4 -10.28 -13.64 32.24
C SER A 4 -10.95 -12.85 31.11
N ASP A 5 -10.57 -11.60 30.91
CA ASP A 5 -11.11 -10.72 29.84
C ASP A 5 -10.03 -9.90 29.12
N GLY A 6 -8.78 -10.35 29.16
CA GLY A 6 -7.62 -9.64 28.59
C GLY A 6 -7.49 -9.64 27.05
N PRO A 7 -7.79 -10.72 26.30
CA PRO A 7 -7.43 -10.77 24.87
C PRO A 7 -8.45 -10.12 23.93
N LEU A 8 -9.74 -10.13 24.31
CA LEU A 8 -10.82 -9.64 23.45
C LEU A 8 -10.93 -8.12 23.45
N GLN A 9 -10.62 -7.47 24.57
CA GLN A 9 -10.60 -6.02 24.65
C GLN A 9 -9.41 -5.44 23.86
N ASP A 10 -8.26 -6.11 23.88
CA ASP A 10 -7.07 -5.70 23.11
C ASP A 10 -7.29 -5.79 21.59
N LEU A 11 -7.99 -6.83 21.13
CA LEU A 11 -8.34 -6.99 19.71
C LEU A 11 -9.34 -5.92 19.23
N LEU A 12 -10.29 -5.51 20.08
CA LEU A 12 -11.26 -4.46 19.78
C LEU A 12 -10.61 -3.07 19.76
N VAL A 13 -9.66 -2.81 20.66
CA VAL A 13 -8.86 -1.56 20.67
C VAL A 13 -7.97 -1.49 19.42
N ARG A 14 -7.33 -2.60 19.03
CA ARG A 14 -6.56 -2.71 17.77
C ARG A 14 -7.41 -2.52 16.51
N ARG A 15 -8.65 -3.00 16.52
CA ARG A 15 -9.59 -2.80 15.40
C ARG A 15 -10.15 -1.37 15.33
N ALA A 16 -10.37 -0.74 16.49
CA ALA A 16 -10.84 0.66 16.57
C ALA A 16 -9.74 1.67 16.19
N THR A 17 -8.48 1.36 16.49
CA THR A 17 -7.31 2.15 16.06
C THR A 17 -7.10 2.04 14.55
N PHE A 18 -7.15 0.83 13.97
CA PHE A 18 -7.07 0.62 12.52
C PHE A 18 -8.20 1.33 11.74
N ALA A 19 -9.44 1.28 12.24
CA ALA A 19 -10.57 2.00 11.63
C ALA A 19 -10.48 3.53 11.73
N SER A 20 -9.66 4.05 12.66
CA SER A 20 -9.41 5.49 12.82
C SER A 20 -8.23 5.98 11.97
N GLU A 21 -7.25 5.11 11.70
CA GLU A 21 -6.16 5.35 10.75
C GLU A 21 -6.63 5.41 9.28
N LEU A 22 -7.68 4.64 8.93
CA LEU A 22 -8.26 4.64 7.58
C LEU A 22 -9.10 5.88 7.25
N ARG A 23 -9.50 6.68 8.25
CA ARG A 23 -10.34 7.87 8.03
C ARG A 23 -9.59 9.09 7.51
N GLY A 24 -8.27 9.00 7.31
CA GLY A 24 -7.48 10.09 6.74
C GLY A 24 -6.44 9.67 5.71
N ARG A 25 -6.45 8.41 5.23
CA ARG A 25 -5.24 7.84 4.61
C ARG A 25 -5.46 6.83 3.49
N PHE A 26 -6.45 7.07 2.64
CA PHE A 26 -6.55 6.32 1.39
C PHE A 26 -7.08 7.22 0.27
N VAL A 27 -6.18 8.02 -0.31
CA VAL A 27 -6.33 8.41 -1.71
C VAL A 27 -5.50 7.39 -2.49
N VAL A 28 -6.13 6.30 -2.93
CA VAL A 28 -5.56 5.51 -4.03
C VAL A 28 -5.61 6.43 -5.24
N THR A 29 -4.49 7.08 -5.55
CA THR A 29 -4.29 7.58 -6.89
C THR A 29 -4.14 6.36 -7.78
N SER A 30 -5.18 6.05 -8.55
CA SER A 30 -5.19 4.99 -9.54
C SER A 30 -3.87 4.98 -10.31
N ILE A 31 -3.18 3.85 -10.30
CA ILE A 31 -2.16 3.54 -11.29
C ILE A 31 -2.92 3.50 -12.63
N GLN A 32 -2.72 4.51 -13.47
CA GLN A 32 -3.28 4.52 -14.82
C GLN A 32 -2.42 3.61 -15.68
N ASP A 33 -2.97 2.44 -15.99
CA ASP A 33 -2.59 1.65 -17.16
C ASP A 33 -2.97 2.46 -18.41
N ASP A 34 -2.00 2.78 -19.25
CA ASP A 34 -2.20 3.45 -20.53
C ASP A 34 -2.95 2.52 -21.51
N THR A 35 -4.28 2.51 -21.42
CA THR A 35 -5.13 1.99 -22.50
C THR A 35 -5.96 3.14 -23.04
N GLN A 36 -5.61 3.58 -24.25
CA GLN A 36 -6.27 4.66 -24.98
C GLN A 36 -7.74 4.30 -25.26
N VAL A 37 -8.67 5.11 -24.76
CA VAL A 37 -10.02 5.22 -25.31
C VAL A 37 -10.30 6.70 -25.58
N SER A 38 -10.41 6.99 -26.86
CA SER A 38 -10.87 8.24 -27.45
C SER A 38 -12.36 8.45 -27.19
N THR A 39 -12.74 9.61 -26.64
CA THR A 39 -14.09 10.17 -26.81
C THR A 39 -14.03 11.69 -26.98
N SER A 40 -14.70 12.14 -28.03
CA SER A 40 -14.93 13.51 -28.50
C SER A 40 -15.89 14.33 -27.63
N ASP A 41 -15.64 15.64 -27.63
CA ASP A 41 -16.54 16.81 -27.50
C ASP A 41 -17.79 16.75 -26.62
N SER A 42 -17.88 17.69 -25.66
CA SER A 42 -18.98 18.66 -25.54
C SER A 42 -18.72 19.64 -24.37
N GLU A 43 -18.64 20.94 -24.67
CA GLU A 43 -18.83 22.02 -23.69
C GLU A 43 -20.32 22.10 -23.31
N SER A 44 -20.66 22.06 -22.03
CA SER A 44 -21.86 22.73 -21.52
C SER A 44 -21.78 23.05 -20.03
N SER A 45 -21.78 24.36 -19.76
CA SER A 45 -22.26 25.07 -18.57
C SER A 45 -23.02 24.27 -17.51
N ASP A 46 -22.46 24.23 -16.29
CA ASP A 46 -23.22 24.32 -15.04
C ASP A 46 -22.42 25.14 -14.02
N LYS A 47 -22.95 26.32 -13.67
CA LYS A 47 -22.34 27.31 -12.80
C LYS A 47 -23.04 27.25 -11.43
N TYR A 48 -22.31 26.79 -10.43
CA TYR A 48 -22.58 26.94 -8.99
C TYR A 48 -23.79 26.17 -8.41
N SER A 49 -23.60 24.86 -8.23
CA SER A 49 -24.17 24.15 -7.08
C SER A 49 -23.01 23.45 -6.37
N ALA A 50 -22.45 24.09 -5.34
CA ALA A 50 -21.33 23.55 -4.58
C ALA A 50 -21.81 23.18 -3.18
N ASP A 51 -21.90 21.88 -2.93
CA ASP A 51 -21.78 21.34 -1.57
C ASP A 51 -20.43 21.80 -1.01
N ALA A 52 -20.45 22.64 0.03
CA ALA A 52 -19.27 23.28 0.62
C ALA A 52 -18.28 22.32 1.31
N ASN A 53 -18.43 21.00 1.11
CA ASN A 53 -17.68 19.93 1.79
C ASN A 53 -17.03 18.91 0.83
N SER A 54 -17.02 19.15 -0.48
CA SER A 54 -16.29 18.25 -1.40
C SER A 54 -14.78 18.49 -1.27
N PRO A 55 -13.95 17.45 -1.08
CA PRO A 55 -12.50 17.61 -1.07
C PRO A 55 -12.05 18.16 -2.43
N VAL A 56 -11.50 19.38 -2.42
CA VAL A 56 -10.84 19.96 -3.59
C VAL A 56 -9.75 19.01 -4.07
N SER A 57 -9.76 18.70 -5.36
CA SER A 57 -8.75 17.81 -5.94
C SER A 57 -7.37 18.46 -5.88
N ASP A 58 -6.31 17.65 -5.76
CA ASP A 58 -4.93 18.17 -5.74
C ASP A 58 -4.58 18.95 -7.03
N SER A 59 -5.21 18.57 -8.15
CA SER A 59 -5.11 19.25 -9.45
C SER A 59 -5.67 20.68 -9.39
N GLU A 60 -6.84 20.87 -8.78
CA GLU A 60 -7.44 22.20 -8.62
C GLU A 60 -6.63 23.08 -7.66
N LEU A 61 -6.18 22.51 -6.54
CA LEU A 61 -5.35 23.23 -5.58
C LEU A 61 -4.01 23.65 -6.21
N SER A 62 -3.40 22.79 -7.03
CA SER A 62 -2.15 23.10 -7.73
C SER A 62 -2.29 24.30 -8.67
N LYS A 63 -3.43 24.45 -9.36
CA LYS A 63 -3.70 25.61 -10.22
C LYS A 63 -3.80 26.91 -9.43
N VAL A 64 -4.41 26.89 -8.25
CA VAL A 64 -4.54 28.07 -7.38
C VAL A 64 -3.18 28.54 -6.83
N LEU A 65 -2.26 27.61 -6.61
CA LEU A 65 -0.91 27.88 -6.09
C LEU A 65 0.12 28.18 -7.20
N GLN A 66 -0.29 28.17 -8.46
CA GLN A 66 0.59 28.38 -9.61
C GLN A 66 0.78 29.88 -9.90
N CYS A 67 2.02 30.29 -10.17
CA CYS A 67 2.31 31.62 -10.65
C CYS A 67 1.91 31.77 -12.13
N PRO A 68 1.09 32.76 -12.51
CA PRO A 68 0.67 32.93 -13.90
C PRO A 68 1.78 33.36 -14.88
N ILE A 69 2.97 33.69 -14.40
CA ILE A 69 4.12 34.09 -15.24
C ILE A 69 5.02 32.90 -15.54
N CYS A 70 5.52 32.19 -14.51
CA CYS A 70 6.44 31.07 -14.71
C CYS A 70 5.75 29.72 -14.80
N LEU A 71 4.45 29.64 -14.49
CA LEU A 71 3.67 28.40 -14.46
C LEU A 71 4.19 27.36 -13.46
N ASP A 72 5.01 27.78 -12.50
CA ASP A 72 5.44 26.95 -11.36
C ASP A 72 4.70 27.34 -10.08
N THR A 73 4.80 26.50 -9.04
CA THR A 73 4.34 26.83 -7.69
C THR A 73 4.92 28.18 -7.25
N ILE A 74 4.04 29.08 -6.84
CA ILE A 74 4.39 30.45 -6.48
C ILE A 74 5.39 30.47 -5.31
N SER A 75 6.42 31.31 -5.42
CA SER A 75 7.46 31.50 -4.41
C SER A 75 7.56 32.97 -4.05
N ALA A 76 7.57 33.29 -2.75
CA ALA A 76 7.45 34.65 -2.22
C ALA A 76 6.29 35.40 -2.92
N PRO A 77 5.03 34.98 -2.72
CA PRO A 77 3.89 35.51 -3.43
C PRO A 77 3.67 37.00 -3.12
N VAL A 78 3.61 37.83 -4.16
CA VAL A 78 3.30 39.26 -4.07
C VAL A 78 1.92 39.51 -4.66
N LEU A 79 1.06 40.15 -3.87
CA LEU A 79 -0.30 40.53 -4.27
C LEU A 79 -0.28 41.82 -5.08
N VAL A 80 -0.81 41.78 -6.31
CA VAL A 80 -0.97 43.00 -7.10
C VAL A 80 -2.27 43.72 -6.74
N PRO A 81 -2.25 45.06 -6.57
CA PRO A 81 -3.40 45.79 -6.04
C PRO A 81 -4.61 45.82 -6.98
N CYS A 82 -4.39 45.70 -8.30
CA CYS A 82 -5.40 45.92 -9.35
C CYS A 82 -6.42 44.79 -9.52
N CYS A 83 -6.00 43.54 -9.39
CA CYS A 83 -6.84 42.35 -9.57
C CYS A 83 -6.68 41.31 -8.46
N LYS A 84 -5.87 41.61 -7.43
CA LYS A 84 -5.64 40.74 -6.27
C LYS A 84 -5.14 39.33 -6.62
N ASN A 85 -4.48 39.20 -7.77
CA ASN A 85 -3.75 37.99 -8.12
C ASN A 85 -2.35 38.04 -7.51
N SER A 86 -1.78 36.88 -7.22
CA SER A 86 -0.43 36.76 -6.69
C SER A 86 0.54 36.27 -7.76
N PHE A 87 1.77 36.75 -7.72
CA PHE A 87 2.87 36.29 -8.57
C PHE A 87 4.11 36.04 -7.73
N CYS A 88 5.07 35.26 -8.22
CA CYS A 88 6.37 35.19 -7.56
C CYS A 88 7.00 36.59 -7.54
N ALA A 89 7.55 37.02 -6.41
CA ALA A 89 8.22 38.33 -6.29
C ALA A 89 9.21 38.59 -7.43
N GLY A 90 10.06 37.59 -7.73
CA GLY A 90 11.02 37.67 -8.83
C GLY A 90 10.39 37.74 -10.22
N CYS A 91 9.26 37.07 -10.44
CA CYS A 91 8.56 37.08 -11.73
C CYS A 91 7.94 38.44 -12.03
N ILE A 92 7.19 38.98 -11.08
CA ILE A 92 6.52 40.28 -11.28
C ILE A 92 7.53 41.43 -11.33
N LYS A 93 8.64 41.33 -10.60
CA LYS A 93 9.76 42.28 -10.69
C LYS A 93 10.42 42.26 -12.07
N LYS A 94 10.78 41.08 -12.59
CA LYS A 94 11.35 40.94 -13.94
C LYS A 94 10.40 41.47 -15.02
N TRP A 95 9.09 41.22 -14.88
CA TRP A 95 8.08 41.77 -15.78
C TRP A 95 8.08 43.30 -15.73
N HIS A 96 8.07 43.88 -14.52
CA HIS A 96 8.11 45.32 -14.30
C HIS A 96 9.37 46.00 -14.85
N ASP A 97 10.52 45.35 -14.70
CA ASP A 97 11.82 45.90 -15.07
C ASP A 97 12.14 45.70 -16.57
N GLY A 98 11.29 44.99 -17.31
CA GLY A 98 11.42 44.78 -18.75
C GLY A 98 11.33 46.09 -19.57
N GLN A 99 11.94 46.11 -20.75
CA GLN A 99 11.96 47.29 -21.64
C GLN A 99 10.80 47.36 -22.65
N VAL A 100 9.83 46.46 -22.57
CA VAL A 100 8.65 46.45 -23.46
C VAL A 100 7.62 47.45 -22.95
N GLU A 101 6.86 48.10 -23.84
CA GLU A 101 5.81 49.09 -23.47
C GLU A 101 4.80 48.58 -22.42
N ARG A 102 4.61 47.26 -22.32
CA ARG A 102 3.71 46.61 -21.35
C ARG A 102 4.35 46.24 -20.01
N SER A 103 5.64 46.52 -19.80
CA SER A 103 6.33 46.18 -18.55
C SER A 103 5.73 46.89 -17.33
N LYS A 104 5.11 48.06 -17.52
CA LYS A 104 4.45 48.81 -16.43
C LYS A 104 2.98 48.44 -16.22
N THR A 105 2.51 47.31 -16.72
CA THR A 105 1.12 46.88 -16.57
C THR A 105 0.99 45.47 -16.02
N CYS A 106 -0.18 45.14 -15.49
CA CYS A 106 -0.49 43.81 -15.00
C CYS A 106 -0.49 42.75 -16.11
N PRO A 107 0.25 41.64 -15.97
CA PRO A 107 0.24 40.55 -16.95
C PRO A 107 -1.15 39.98 -17.22
N LEU A 108 -2.06 40.05 -16.24
CA LEU A 108 -3.39 39.45 -16.33
C LEU A 108 -4.46 40.43 -16.81
N CYS A 109 -4.52 41.64 -16.23
CA CYS A 109 -5.61 42.59 -16.50
C CYS A 109 -5.16 43.87 -17.22
N GLN A 110 -3.87 43.99 -17.55
CA GLN A 110 -3.26 45.09 -18.31
C GLN A 110 -3.43 46.49 -17.71
N LYS A 111 -3.96 46.60 -16.49
CA LYS A 111 -4.00 47.86 -15.72
C LYS A 111 -2.59 48.29 -15.35
N SER A 112 -2.32 49.60 -15.40
CA SER A 112 -1.01 50.13 -15.03
C SER A 112 -0.67 49.85 -13.57
N PHE A 113 0.58 49.48 -13.36
CA PHE A 113 1.22 49.49 -12.08
C PHE A 113 1.84 50.88 -11.86
N GLY A 114 1.83 51.35 -10.61
CA GLY A 114 2.76 52.40 -10.21
C GLY A 114 4.18 51.80 -10.13
N THR A 115 4.95 52.24 -9.15
CA THR A 115 6.21 51.57 -8.80
C THR A 115 5.93 50.24 -8.09
N ILE A 116 6.71 49.21 -8.37
CA ILE A 116 6.60 47.91 -7.68
C ILE A 116 6.97 48.01 -6.20
N ASP A 117 7.81 48.97 -5.83
CA ASP A 117 8.17 49.31 -4.44
C ASP A 117 7.07 50.12 -3.72
N SER A 118 5.93 50.35 -4.37
CA SER A 118 4.79 51.00 -3.72
C SER A 118 4.29 50.16 -2.54
N PRO A 119 3.95 50.77 -1.39
CA PRO A 119 3.41 50.06 -0.23
C PRO A 119 2.07 49.36 -0.50
N ARG A 120 1.48 49.55 -1.70
CA ARG A 120 0.29 48.82 -2.16
C ARG A 120 0.59 47.42 -2.68
N PHE A 121 1.85 47.09 -2.96
CA PHE A 121 2.30 45.73 -3.22
C PHE A 121 2.65 45.09 -1.88
N THR A 122 1.92 44.04 -1.54
CA THR A 122 2.06 43.37 -0.25
C THR A 122 2.37 41.90 -0.47
N ASN A 123 3.28 41.35 0.32
CA ASN A 123 3.49 39.91 0.37
C ASN A 123 2.20 39.22 0.83
N ASN A 124 1.85 38.12 0.17
CA ASN A 124 0.70 37.32 0.52
C ASN A 124 1.15 36.18 1.46
N LEU A 125 1.39 36.52 2.73
CA LEU A 125 1.91 35.60 3.73
C LEU A 125 1.01 34.37 3.93
N THR A 126 -0.31 34.54 3.80
CA THR A 126 -1.26 33.42 3.88
C THR A 126 -1.04 32.43 2.74
N LEU A 127 -0.88 32.92 1.50
CA LEU A 127 -0.60 32.05 0.37
C LEU A 127 0.76 31.38 0.49
N GLU A 128 1.76 32.07 1.03
CA GLU A 128 3.07 31.51 1.33
C GLU A 128 2.99 30.36 2.34
N GLN A 129 2.23 30.55 3.43
CA GLN A 129 1.97 29.50 4.42
C GLN A 129 1.26 28.29 3.82
N VAL A 130 0.29 28.49 2.94
CA VAL A 130 -0.44 27.39 2.26
C VAL A 130 0.49 26.61 1.33
N VAL A 131 1.32 27.29 0.54
CA VAL A 131 2.32 26.65 -0.32
C VAL A 131 3.28 25.80 0.51
N GLU A 132 3.75 26.35 1.64
CA GLU A 132 4.68 25.65 2.52
C GLU A 132 4.02 24.44 3.20
N ALA A 133 2.80 24.60 3.72
CA ALA A 133 2.04 23.50 4.30
C ALA A 133 1.82 22.37 3.29
N LYS A 134 1.51 22.70 2.03
CA LYS A 134 1.40 21.71 0.94
C LYS A 134 2.72 20.98 0.72
N ARG A 135 3.85 21.68 0.67
CA ARG A 135 5.19 21.07 0.51
C ARG A 135 5.52 20.13 1.66
N GLN A 136 5.27 20.55 2.90
CA GLN A 136 5.50 19.75 4.09
C GLN A 136 4.64 18.47 4.07
N TYR A 137 3.34 18.61 3.83
CA TYR A 137 2.42 17.48 3.72
C TYR A 137 2.89 16.45 2.68
N HIS A 138 3.25 16.89 1.46
CA HIS A 138 3.76 15.97 0.44
C HIS A 138 5.11 15.33 0.81
N SER A 139 5.99 16.08 1.48
CA SER A 139 7.29 15.54 1.91
C SER A 139 7.12 14.44 2.95
N GLU A 140 6.22 14.64 3.90
CA GLU A 140 5.90 13.67 4.94
C GLU A 140 5.19 12.44 4.36
N GLU A 141 4.19 12.64 3.50
CA GLU A 141 3.52 11.54 2.79
C GLU A 141 4.53 10.70 2.00
N LYS A 142 5.44 11.35 1.26
CA LYS A 142 6.49 10.66 0.52
C LYS A 142 7.41 9.86 1.44
N ALA A 143 7.81 10.43 2.59
CA ALA A 143 8.62 9.73 3.58
C ALA A 143 7.87 8.53 4.18
N ARG A 144 6.57 8.71 4.50
CA ARG A 144 5.70 7.64 5.01
C ARG A 144 5.54 6.51 4.00
N THR A 145 5.33 6.82 2.72
CA THR A 145 5.24 5.81 1.65
C THR A 145 6.58 5.10 1.44
N SER A 146 7.70 5.82 1.47
CA SER A 146 9.03 5.21 1.37
C SER A 146 9.32 4.27 2.53
N GLN A 147 8.94 4.65 3.77
CA GLN A 147 9.08 3.79 4.93
C GLN A 147 8.22 2.54 4.79
N MET A 148 6.94 2.69 4.40
CA MET A 148 6.04 1.56 4.17
C MET A 148 6.59 0.61 3.11
N GLN A 149 7.14 1.13 2.02
CA GLN A 149 7.75 0.31 0.96
C GLN A 149 8.96 -0.49 1.47
N GLN A 150 9.77 0.11 2.36
CA GLN A 150 10.88 -0.59 2.99
C GLN A 150 10.38 -1.69 3.94
N ASP A 151 9.38 -1.40 4.75
CA ASP A 151 8.80 -2.37 5.69
C ASP A 151 8.16 -3.55 4.94
N LEU A 152 7.47 -3.28 3.83
CA LEU A 152 6.92 -4.31 2.95
C LEU A 152 8.02 -5.18 2.35
N HIS A 153 9.14 -4.59 1.93
CA HIS A 153 10.26 -5.36 1.40
C HIS A 153 10.88 -6.29 2.46
N ILE A 154 11.00 -5.82 3.71
CA ILE A 154 11.49 -6.65 4.81
C ILE A 154 10.51 -7.80 5.08
N LYS A 155 9.21 -7.52 5.11
CA LYS A 155 8.18 -8.55 5.30
C LYS A 155 8.17 -9.59 4.18
N ASP A 156 8.42 -9.17 2.95
CA ASP A 156 8.54 -10.08 1.80
C ASP A 156 9.75 -11.03 1.95
N GLN A 157 10.89 -10.51 2.41
CA GLN A 157 12.07 -11.34 2.72
C GLN A 157 11.79 -12.33 3.87
N GLU A 158 11.11 -11.90 4.93
CA GLU A 158 10.72 -12.77 6.04
C GLU A 158 9.75 -13.88 5.59
N LEU A 159 8.76 -13.54 4.76
CA LEU A 159 7.83 -14.52 4.17
C LEU A 159 8.58 -15.55 3.32
N HIS A 160 9.50 -15.10 2.47
CA HIS A 160 10.29 -16.00 1.64
C HIS A 160 11.17 -16.94 2.48
N ALA A 161 11.74 -16.47 3.60
CA ALA A 161 12.51 -17.32 4.49
C ALA A 161 11.64 -18.40 5.16
N LEU A 162 10.42 -18.05 5.57
CA LEU A 162 9.45 -19.01 6.11
C LEU A 162 9.01 -20.03 5.06
N ASP A 163 8.80 -19.61 3.81
CA ASP A 163 8.45 -20.51 2.71
C ASP A 163 9.55 -21.55 2.45
N GLN A 164 10.82 -21.15 2.56
CA GLN A 164 11.96 -22.07 2.47
C GLN A 164 11.98 -23.08 3.63
N GLU A 165 11.65 -22.65 4.85
CA GLU A 165 11.59 -23.52 6.02
C GLU A 165 10.44 -24.54 5.90
N ILE A 166 9.26 -24.10 5.46
CA ILE A 166 8.13 -24.99 5.16
C ILE A 166 8.54 -26.05 4.14
N HIS A 167 9.20 -25.63 3.05
CA HIS A 167 9.63 -26.56 2.01
C HIS A 167 10.63 -27.61 2.53
N ALA A 168 11.54 -27.23 3.42
CA ALA A 168 12.47 -28.16 4.06
C ALA A 168 11.74 -29.17 4.96
N LEU A 169 10.79 -28.70 5.76
CA LEU A 169 9.96 -29.56 6.62
C LEU A 169 9.11 -30.54 5.80
N ASP A 170 8.55 -30.11 4.67
CA ASP A 170 7.79 -30.98 3.77
C ASP A 170 8.66 -32.11 3.19
N GLN A 171 9.91 -31.82 2.82
CA GLN A 171 10.85 -32.84 2.36
C GLN A 171 11.17 -33.85 3.46
N GLU A 172 11.38 -33.39 4.69
CA GLU A 172 11.68 -34.25 5.84
C GLU A 172 10.47 -35.12 6.22
N LEU A 173 9.26 -34.55 6.17
CA LEU A 173 8.01 -35.28 6.36
C LEU A 173 7.85 -36.36 5.28
N HIS A 174 8.09 -36.02 4.01
CA HIS A 174 8.02 -37.00 2.93
C HIS A 174 9.02 -38.14 3.15
N ALA A 175 10.25 -37.86 3.60
CA ALA A 175 11.23 -38.90 3.91
C ALA A 175 10.73 -39.82 5.04
N LYS A 176 10.13 -39.25 6.10
CA LYS A 176 9.53 -40.01 7.20
C LYS A 176 8.35 -40.87 6.74
N ASP A 177 7.50 -40.37 5.85
CA ASP A 177 6.40 -41.15 5.28
C ASP A 177 6.90 -42.35 4.46
N GLN A 178 7.99 -42.19 3.71
CA GLN A 178 8.64 -43.29 3.00
C GLN A 178 9.20 -44.36 3.96
N GLU A 179 9.83 -43.94 5.06
CA GLU A 179 10.32 -44.84 6.12
C GLU A 179 9.17 -45.62 6.76
N ILE A 180 8.07 -44.94 7.11
CA ILE A 180 6.88 -45.56 7.68
C ILE A 180 6.31 -46.60 6.72
N ALA A 181 6.13 -46.25 5.44
CA ALA A 181 5.63 -47.18 4.43
C ALA A 181 6.55 -48.41 4.25
N ALA A 182 7.87 -48.23 4.34
CA ALA A 182 8.82 -49.33 4.27
C ALA A 182 8.74 -50.25 5.50
N LEU A 183 8.59 -49.68 6.70
CA LEU A 183 8.42 -50.44 7.94
C LEU A 183 7.09 -51.21 7.96
N GLN A 184 6.01 -50.60 7.48
CA GLN A 184 4.70 -51.26 7.34
C GLN A 184 4.80 -52.52 6.46
N ARG A 185 5.47 -52.44 5.30
CA ARG A 185 5.71 -53.62 4.45
C ARG A 185 6.50 -54.73 5.15
N LYS A 186 7.51 -54.36 5.95
CA LYS A 186 8.30 -55.34 6.73
C LYS A 186 7.43 -56.02 7.79
N ILE A 187 6.58 -55.27 8.49
CA ILE A 187 5.64 -55.82 9.48
C ILE A 187 4.68 -56.80 8.80
N GLU A 188 4.08 -56.43 7.66
CA GLU A 188 3.19 -57.33 6.91
C GLU A 188 3.88 -58.62 6.45
N ALA A 189 5.13 -58.53 5.99
CA ALA A 189 5.91 -59.71 5.60
C ALA A 189 6.14 -60.66 6.79
N VAL A 190 6.55 -60.12 7.95
CA VAL A 190 6.77 -60.92 9.16
C VAL A 190 5.47 -61.56 9.65
N LEU A 191 4.34 -60.85 9.60
CA LEU A 191 3.03 -61.40 9.95
C LEU A 191 2.62 -62.55 9.01
N LYS A 192 2.91 -62.42 7.71
CA LYS A 192 2.66 -63.48 6.73
C LYS A 192 3.53 -64.71 6.98
N ASP A 193 4.82 -64.51 7.26
CA ASP A 193 5.74 -65.61 7.56
C ASP A 193 5.33 -66.34 8.84
N ALA A 194 4.95 -65.60 9.89
CA ALA A 194 4.49 -66.17 11.15
C ALA A 194 3.21 -67.02 10.99
N SER A 195 2.24 -66.59 10.18
CA SER A 195 1.02 -67.35 9.90
C SER A 195 1.28 -68.61 9.06
N SER A 196 2.24 -68.59 8.15
CA SER A 196 2.66 -69.78 7.38
C SER A 196 3.44 -70.80 8.23
N ALA A 197 4.25 -70.32 9.18
CA ALA A 197 4.98 -71.16 10.12
C ALA A 197 4.07 -71.81 11.17
N SER A 198 3.02 -71.12 11.64
CA SER A 198 2.02 -71.71 12.54
C SER A 198 1.23 -72.81 11.83
N GLY A 199 0.76 -72.57 10.59
CA GLY A 199 0.05 -73.60 9.80
C GLY A 199 0.91 -74.84 9.51
N SER A 200 2.22 -74.66 9.30
CA SER A 200 3.16 -75.76 9.12
C SER A 200 3.41 -76.54 10.43
N ARG A 201 3.43 -75.87 11.58
CA ARG A 201 3.51 -76.52 12.91
C ARG A 201 2.26 -77.33 13.22
N ASP A 202 1.07 -76.80 12.92
CA ASP A 202 -0.20 -77.49 13.15
C ASP A 202 -0.31 -78.75 12.26
N ALA A 203 0.08 -78.66 10.98
CA ALA A 203 0.14 -79.81 10.08
C ALA A 203 1.15 -80.88 10.53
N LEU A 204 2.32 -80.49 11.08
CA LEU A 204 3.27 -81.44 11.65
C LEU A 204 2.74 -82.12 12.92
N LYS A 205 1.95 -81.39 13.73
CA LYS A 205 1.32 -81.92 14.94
C LYS A 205 0.25 -82.96 14.60
N ASP A 206 -0.59 -82.69 13.60
CA ASP A 206 -1.57 -83.67 13.09
C ASP A 206 -0.90 -84.94 12.58
N VAL A 207 0.21 -84.83 11.82
CA VAL A 207 0.96 -86.00 11.35
C VAL A 207 1.60 -86.77 12.52
N HIS A 208 2.09 -86.09 13.55
CA HIS A 208 2.65 -86.73 14.74
C HIS A 208 1.58 -87.48 15.54
N ASP A 209 0.42 -86.85 15.77
CA ASP A 209 -0.71 -87.45 16.49
C ASP A 209 -1.29 -88.65 15.72
N THR A 210 -1.35 -88.58 14.37
CA THR A 210 -1.78 -89.70 13.51
C THR A 210 -0.79 -90.88 13.52
N ARG A 211 0.52 -90.62 13.73
CA ARG A 211 1.58 -91.65 13.71
C ARG A 211 1.82 -92.31 15.08
N VAL A 212 1.54 -91.60 16.17
CA VAL A 212 1.71 -92.10 17.55
C VAL A 212 0.47 -92.84 18.05
N ASN A 213 -0.70 -92.63 17.44
CA ASN A 213 -1.93 -93.33 17.80
C ASN A 213 -2.61 -94.02 16.60
N PRO A 214 -2.09 -95.18 16.12
CA PRO A 214 -2.64 -95.86 14.95
C PRO A 214 -3.87 -96.75 15.24
N SER A 215 -4.75 -96.40 16.19
CA SER A 215 -5.91 -97.24 16.55
C SER A 215 -7.25 -96.49 16.39
N VAL A 216 -8.34 -96.98 15.80
CA VAL A 216 -8.78 -98.14 14.99
C VAL A 216 -10.28 -97.81 14.67
N PRO A 217 -10.90 -98.32 13.59
CA PRO A 217 -12.22 -98.96 13.76
C PRO A 217 -12.13 -100.47 13.65
#